data_AF-A0A444H0T9-F1
#
_entry.id   AF-A0A444H0T9-F1
#
_cell.length_a   1.000
_cell.length_b   1.000
_cell.length_c   1.000
_cell.angle_alpha   90.00
_cell.angle_beta   90.00
_cell.angle_gamma   90.00
#
_symmetry.space_group_name_H-M   'P 1'
#
loop_
_entity.id
_entity.type
_entity.pdbx_description
1 polymer ?
#
loop_
_entity_poly.entity_id
_entity_poly.type
_entity_poly.pdbx_seq_one_letter_code
_entity_poly.pdbx_strand_id
1 'polypeptide(L)'
;MKKIIIVFAGIITISCSKREKVVNQQEAMNHYKQNALLKGDDFAYGTYLEYCDNNNLYLEKLPVSLIMNKNYNNEKSYYQIYRNIIELYNNNNYKAEYLENLNDIDRQFAISYLKEGAKKNSLDCQTTLEKILRKGYGVEKNTAKSDSLYSILEKDSAIGRIYIENRNNKSKIDKIVF
;
A
#
# COMPACT_ATOMS: atom_id res chain seq x y z
N MET A 1 59.70 -55.52 -24.12
CA MET A 1 58.54 -54.60 -24.26
C MET A 1 58.41 -53.80 -22.97
N LYS A 2 58.82 -52.52 -22.97
CA LYS A 2 58.78 -51.64 -21.78
C LYS A 2 57.36 -51.09 -21.60
N LYS A 3 56.78 -51.23 -20.40
CA LYS A 3 55.49 -50.62 -20.03
C LYS A 3 55.76 -49.19 -19.55
N ILE A 4 55.18 -48.20 -20.22
CA ILE A 4 55.18 -46.80 -19.78
C ILE A 4 53.94 -46.61 -18.89
N ILE A 5 54.13 -46.24 -17.62
CA ILE A 5 53.06 -45.82 -16.72
C ILE A 5 52.99 -44.30 -16.79
N ILE A 6 51.90 -43.77 -17.34
CA ILE A 6 51.62 -42.33 -17.35
C ILE A 6 50.80 -42.03 -16.10
N VAL A 7 51.38 -41.29 -15.16
CA VAL A 7 50.68 -40.78 -13.97
C VAL A 7 50.05 -39.43 -14.33
N PHE A 8 48.72 -39.38 -14.41
CA PHE A 8 47.97 -38.15 -14.57
C PHE A 8 47.88 -37.42 -13.21
N ALA A 9 48.75 -36.43 -13.01
CA ALA A 9 48.61 -35.48 -11.91
C ALA A 9 47.57 -34.41 -12.30
N GLY A 10 46.30 -34.68 -12.02
CA GLY A 10 45.23 -33.71 -12.15
C GLY A 10 45.33 -32.65 -11.06
N ILE A 11 45.79 -31.46 -11.43
CA ILE A 11 45.73 -30.26 -10.57
C ILE A 11 44.26 -29.84 -10.50
N ILE A 12 43.59 -30.14 -9.38
CA ILE A 12 42.28 -29.58 -9.06
C ILE A 12 42.52 -28.12 -8.66
N THR A 13 42.38 -27.20 -9.61
CA THR A 13 42.20 -25.79 -9.28
C THR A 13 40.80 -25.65 -8.68
N ILE A 14 40.73 -25.61 -7.35
CA ILE A 14 39.54 -25.14 -6.63
C ILE A 14 39.45 -23.64 -6.95
N SER A 15 38.79 -23.33 -8.07
CA SER A 15 38.28 -22.01 -8.33
C SER A 15 37.23 -21.74 -7.26
N CYS A 16 37.60 -20.93 -6.27
CA CYS A 16 36.65 -20.28 -5.37
C CYS A 16 35.75 -19.38 -6.21
N SER A 17 34.75 -19.95 -6.87
CA SER A 17 33.59 -19.18 -7.26
C SER A 17 32.91 -18.76 -5.97
N LYS A 18 32.97 -17.47 -5.65
CA LYS A 18 31.98 -16.86 -4.76
C LYS A 18 30.63 -17.19 -5.37
N ARG A 19 29.96 -18.22 -4.85
CA ARG A 19 28.53 -18.38 -5.09
C ARG A 19 27.88 -17.19 -4.44
N GLU A 20 27.56 -16.19 -5.26
CA GLU A 20 26.55 -15.22 -4.91
C GLU A 20 25.33 -16.02 -4.47
N LYS A 21 24.96 -15.93 -3.18
CA LYS A 21 23.74 -16.55 -2.70
C LYS A 21 22.62 -15.88 -3.49
N VAL A 22 22.09 -16.58 -4.49
CA VAL A 22 20.80 -16.25 -5.07
C VAL A 22 19.81 -16.39 -3.92
N VAL A 23 19.54 -15.28 -3.24
CA VAL A 23 18.52 -15.24 -2.20
C VAL A 23 17.23 -15.58 -2.91
N ASN A 24 16.60 -16.68 -2.52
CA ASN A 24 15.30 -17.05 -3.03
C ASN A 24 14.35 -15.89 -2.72
N GLN A 25 13.78 -15.26 -3.76
CA GLN A 25 12.88 -14.12 -3.61
C GLN A 25 11.75 -14.45 -2.63
N GLN A 26 11.24 -15.68 -2.64
CA GLN A 26 10.21 -16.12 -1.70
C GLN A 26 10.67 -16.10 -0.25
N GLU A 27 11.92 -16.48 0.03
CA GLU A 27 12.49 -16.45 1.39
C GLU A 27 12.68 -15.00 1.86
N ALA A 28 13.16 -14.11 1.00
CA ALA A 28 13.26 -12.69 1.31
C ALA A 28 11.89 -12.07 1.61
N MET A 29 10.85 -12.44 0.87
CA MET A 29 9.50 -11.91 1.09
C MET A 29 8.85 -12.47 2.35
N ASN A 30 9.08 -13.75 2.64
CA ASN A 30 8.67 -14.33 3.92
C ASN A 30 9.37 -13.61 5.09
N HIS A 31 10.64 -13.22 4.93
CA HIS A 31 11.36 -12.43 5.93
C HIS A 31 10.70 -11.06 6.17
N TYR A 32 10.35 -10.32 5.11
CA TYR A 32 9.66 -9.04 5.27
C TYR A 32 8.28 -9.18 5.90
N LYS A 33 7.48 -10.17 5.46
CA LYS A 33 6.19 -10.49 6.08
C LYS A 33 6.35 -10.74 7.58
N GLN A 34 7.30 -11.60 7.96
CA GLN A 34 7.52 -11.95 9.37
C GLN A 34 8.00 -10.76 10.21
N ASN A 35 8.91 -9.93 9.69
CA ASN A 35 9.34 -8.72 10.41
C ASN A 35 8.20 -7.72 10.59
N ALA A 36 7.36 -7.51 9.58
CA ALA A 36 6.15 -6.69 9.73
C ALA A 36 5.25 -7.26 10.84
N LEU A 37 4.89 -8.55 10.75
CA LEU A 37 3.95 -9.17 11.68
C LEU A 37 4.46 -9.26 13.13
N LEU A 38 5.73 -9.61 13.32
CA LEU A 38 6.30 -9.91 14.64
C LEU A 38 6.98 -8.73 15.32
N LYS A 39 7.44 -7.73 14.54
CA LYS A 39 8.21 -6.60 15.06
C LYS A 39 7.59 -5.24 14.76
N GLY A 40 6.53 -5.19 13.94
CA GLY A 40 5.96 -3.92 13.51
C GLY A 40 6.91 -3.12 12.62
N ASP A 41 7.77 -3.79 11.87
CA ASP A 41 8.74 -3.12 11.01
C ASP A 41 8.03 -2.45 9.81
N ASP A 42 7.96 -1.12 9.86
CA ASP A 42 7.31 -0.26 8.87
C ASP A 42 7.91 -0.38 7.47
N PHE A 43 9.23 -0.57 7.38
CA PHE A 43 9.91 -0.73 6.09
C PHE A 43 9.56 -2.10 5.51
N ALA A 44 9.70 -3.15 6.31
CA ALA A 44 9.34 -4.50 5.91
C ALA A 44 7.86 -4.61 5.49
N TYR A 45 6.97 -3.91 6.20
CA TYR A 45 5.56 -3.81 5.84
C TYR A 45 5.37 -3.20 4.45
N GLY A 46 5.97 -2.05 4.17
CA GLY A 46 5.91 -1.40 2.87
C GLY A 46 6.44 -2.29 1.74
N THR A 47 7.62 -2.88 1.94
CA THR A 47 8.26 -3.77 0.95
C THR A 47 7.41 -5.02 0.69
N TYR A 48 6.81 -5.60 1.72
CA TYR A 48 5.94 -6.76 1.55
C TYR A 48 4.66 -6.41 0.76
N LEU A 49 4.04 -5.26 1.02
CA LEU A 49 2.86 -4.82 0.26
C LEU A 49 3.20 -4.57 -1.21
N GLU A 50 4.34 -3.95 -1.51
CA GLU A 50 4.79 -3.74 -2.89
C GLU A 50 5.04 -5.06 -3.61
N TYR A 51 5.65 -6.04 -2.94
CA TYR A 51 5.78 -7.39 -3.49
C TYR A 51 4.41 -8.02 -3.78
N CYS A 52 3.45 -7.88 -2.88
CA CYS A 52 2.10 -8.37 -3.11
C CYS A 52 1.45 -7.72 -4.33
N ASP A 53 1.59 -6.40 -4.50
CA ASP A 53 1.07 -5.66 -5.66
C ASP A 53 1.70 -6.18 -6.96
N ASN A 54 3.02 -6.36 -7.00
CA ASN A 54 3.75 -6.83 -8.18
C ASN A 54 3.47 -8.29 -8.56
N ASN A 55 2.97 -9.10 -7.62
CA ASN A 55 2.71 -10.53 -7.83
C ASN A 55 1.22 -10.88 -7.76
N ASN A 56 0.32 -9.89 -7.78
CA ASN A 56 -1.13 -10.08 -7.68
C ASN A 56 -1.58 -10.86 -6.42
N LEU A 57 -0.85 -10.74 -5.31
CA LEU A 57 -1.15 -11.41 -4.03
C LEU A 57 -2.06 -10.55 -3.14
N TYR A 58 -3.13 -10.01 -3.71
CA TYR A 58 -3.94 -8.98 -3.04
C TYR A 58 -4.71 -9.49 -1.82
N LEU A 59 -5.02 -10.79 -1.77
CA LEU A 59 -5.65 -11.44 -0.61
C LEU A 59 -4.75 -11.42 0.64
N GLU A 60 -3.44 -11.32 0.47
CA GLU A 60 -2.47 -11.32 1.57
C GLU A 60 -2.33 -9.94 2.24
N LYS A 61 -2.68 -8.85 1.55
CA LYS A 61 -2.42 -7.47 2.00
C LYS A 61 -3.29 -7.07 3.19
N LEU A 62 -4.57 -7.46 3.17
CA LEU A 62 -5.54 -7.05 4.20
C LEU A 62 -5.19 -7.61 5.59
N PRO A 63 -4.92 -8.93 5.77
CA PRO A 63 -4.52 -9.46 7.07
C PRO A 63 -3.27 -8.80 7.65
N VAL A 64 -2.23 -8.59 6.83
CA VAL A 64 -0.98 -7.94 7.28
C VAL A 64 -1.24 -6.50 7.71
N SER A 65 -2.02 -5.75 6.92
CA SER A 65 -2.35 -4.36 7.25
C SER A 65 -3.20 -4.25 8.53
N LEU A 66 -4.15 -5.16 8.74
CA LEU A 66 -4.93 -5.22 9.99
C LEU A 66 -4.05 -5.51 11.21
N ILE A 67 -3.09 -6.42 11.10
CA ILE A 67 -2.15 -6.72 12.19
C ILE A 67 -1.23 -5.51 12.46
N MET A 68 -0.71 -4.88 11.41
CA MET A 68 0.11 -3.68 11.52
C MET A 68 -0.63 -2.53 12.20
N ASN A 69 -1.91 -2.35 11.87
CA ASN A 69 -2.76 -1.34 12.50
C ASN A 69 -3.00 -1.67 13.97
N LYS A 70 -3.49 -2.89 14.25
CA LYS A 70 -3.96 -3.28 15.57
C LYS A 70 -2.83 -3.37 16.60
N ASN A 71 -1.69 -3.94 16.23
CA ASN A 71 -0.63 -4.26 17.19
C ASN A 71 0.40 -3.14 17.32
N TYR A 72 0.59 -2.34 16.27
CA TYR A 72 1.66 -1.34 16.22
C TYR A 72 1.17 0.08 15.94
N ASN A 73 -0.15 0.28 15.75
CA ASN A 73 -0.75 1.58 15.40
C ASN A 73 -0.04 2.23 14.19
N ASN A 74 0.38 1.42 13.22
CA ASN A 74 1.11 1.88 12.04
C ASN A 74 0.26 2.88 11.24
N GLU A 75 0.79 4.07 10.96
CA GLU A 75 0.02 5.15 10.33
C GLU A 75 -0.41 4.84 8.87
N LYS A 76 0.44 4.17 8.10
CA LYS A 76 0.15 3.80 6.70
C LYS A 76 -0.96 2.77 6.60
N SER A 77 -1.09 1.91 7.61
CA SER A 77 -2.04 0.80 7.61
C SER A 77 -3.50 1.25 7.53
N TYR A 78 -3.86 2.43 8.05
CA TYR A 78 -5.24 2.97 7.96
C TYR A 78 -5.73 3.09 6.51
N TYR A 79 -4.94 3.75 5.66
CA TYR A 79 -5.28 3.91 4.26
C TYR A 79 -5.20 2.57 3.51
N GLN A 80 -4.19 1.74 3.82
CA GLN A 80 -4.03 0.45 3.17
C GLN A 80 -5.18 -0.51 3.48
N ILE A 81 -5.70 -0.54 4.71
CA ILE A 81 -6.88 -1.34 5.04
C ILE A 81 -8.08 -0.91 4.18
N TYR A 82 -8.37 0.39 4.13
CA TYR A 82 -9.44 0.94 3.29
C TYR A 82 -9.27 0.54 1.81
N ARG A 83 -8.06 0.73 1.24
CA ARG A 83 -7.73 0.38 -0.14
C ARG A 83 -7.88 -1.12 -0.41
N ASN A 84 -7.33 -1.96 0.45
CA ASN A 84 -7.33 -3.42 0.30
C ASN A 84 -8.74 -4.00 0.32
N ILE A 85 -9.65 -3.45 1.14
CA ILE A 85 -11.06 -3.88 1.14
C ILE A 85 -11.69 -3.56 -0.22
N ILE A 86 -11.48 -2.37 -0.78
CA ILE A 86 -12.00 -2.05 -2.11
C ILE A 86 -11.43 -2.99 -3.18
N GLU A 87 -10.11 -3.21 -3.18
CA GLU A 87 -9.45 -4.10 -4.14
C GLU A 87 -9.96 -5.54 -4.06
N LEU A 88 -10.22 -6.05 -2.86
CA LEU A 88 -10.77 -7.39 -2.65
C LEU A 88 -12.11 -7.61 -3.37
N TYR A 89 -12.99 -6.60 -3.34
CA TYR A 89 -14.31 -6.66 -3.98
C TYR A 89 -14.30 -6.23 -5.45
N ASN A 90 -13.16 -5.78 -5.97
CA ASN A 90 -13.05 -5.20 -7.30
C ASN A 90 -11.87 -5.78 -8.12
N ASN A 91 -11.59 -7.09 -7.96
CA ASN A 91 -10.58 -7.81 -8.74
C ASN A 91 -9.20 -7.14 -8.72
N ASN A 92 -8.72 -6.76 -7.53
CA ASN A 92 -7.46 -6.05 -7.31
C ASN A 92 -7.39 -4.66 -7.99
N ASN A 93 -8.53 -4.06 -8.30
CA ASN A 93 -8.60 -2.71 -8.86
C ASN A 93 -9.07 -1.71 -7.80
N TYR A 94 -8.25 -0.70 -7.55
CA TYR A 94 -8.61 0.39 -6.65
C TYR A 94 -9.06 1.63 -7.42
N LYS A 95 -10.29 2.04 -7.13
CA LYS A 95 -10.76 3.42 -7.33
C LYS A 95 -11.63 3.81 -6.15
N ALA A 96 -11.52 5.06 -5.70
CA ALA A 96 -12.33 5.53 -4.56
C ALA A 96 -13.85 5.43 -4.81
N GLU A 97 -14.29 5.55 -6.07
CA GLU A 97 -15.71 5.38 -6.45
C GLU A 97 -16.20 3.93 -6.28
N TYR A 98 -15.30 2.94 -6.34
CA TYR A 98 -15.66 1.53 -6.11
C TYR A 98 -16.04 1.22 -4.66
N LEU A 99 -15.92 2.20 -3.76
CA LEU A 99 -16.57 2.15 -2.45
C LEU A 99 -18.08 1.93 -2.56
N GLU A 100 -18.73 2.35 -3.66
CA GLU A 100 -20.14 2.12 -3.96
C GLU A 100 -20.50 0.64 -4.11
N ASN A 101 -19.55 -0.19 -4.55
CA ASN A 101 -19.78 -1.60 -4.85
C ASN A 101 -19.83 -2.49 -3.60
N LEU A 102 -19.41 -1.98 -2.44
CA LEU A 102 -19.39 -2.74 -1.19
C LEU A 102 -20.80 -2.82 -0.61
N ASN A 103 -21.08 -3.87 0.16
CA ASN A 103 -22.25 -3.89 1.04
C ASN A 103 -22.04 -2.91 2.22
N ASP A 104 -23.10 -2.59 2.94
CA ASP A 104 -23.05 -1.55 3.96
C ASP A 104 -22.10 -1.86 5.13
N ILE A 105 -21.97 -3.13 5.51
CA ILE A 105 -21.08 -3.54 6.61
C ILE A 105 -19.63 -3.31 6.21
N ASP A 106 -19.21 -3.82 5.06
CA ASP A 106 -17.83 -3.69 4.58
C ASP A 106 -17.49 -2.24 4.26
N ARG A 107 -18.46 -1.49 3.72
CA ARG A 107 -18.32 -0.07 3.44
C ARG A 107 -18.09 0.73 4.71
N GLN A 108 -18.91 0.52 5.74
CA GLN A 108 -18.76 1.19 7.03
C GLN A 108 -17.44 0.81 7.71
N PHE A 109 -17.04 -0.45 7.60
CA PHE A 109 -15.76 -0.93 8.11
C PHE A 109 -14.58 -0.24 7.43
N ALA A 110 -14.55 -0.19 6.09
CA ALA A 110 -13.51 0.52 5.33
C ALA A 110 -13.46 2.02 5.66
N ILE A 111 -14.62 2.68 5.73
CA ILE A 111 -14.72 4.11 6.09
C ILE A 111 -14.24 4.37 7.52
N SER A 112 -14.43 3.42 8.45
CA SER A 112 -14.01 3.59 9.84
C SER A 112 -12.49 3.78 9.95
N TYR A 113 -11.71 2.95 9.26
CA TYR A 113 -10.24 3.11 9.21
C TYR A 113 -9.83 4.41 8.53
N LEU A 114 -10.53 4.80 7.46
CA LEU A 114 -10.26 6.06 6.79
C LEU A 114 -10.49 7.27 7.72
N LYS A 115 -11.57 7.25 8.51
CA LYS A 115 -11.85 8.29 9.51
C LYS A 115 -10.82 8.30 10.64
N GLU A 116 -10.43 7.14 11.16
CA GLU A 116 -9.42 7.05 12.21
C GLU A 116 -8.04 7.52 11.73
N GLY A 117 -7.62 7.12 10.53
CA GLY A 117 -6.40 7.63 9.92
C GLY A 117 -6.44 9.14 9.67
N ALA A 118 -7.58 9.68 9.23
CA ALA A 118 -7.74 11.11 9.02
C ALA A 118 -7.63 11.93 10.33
N LYS A 119 -8.14 11.40 11.45
CA LYS A 119 -7.96 12.01 12.79
C LYS A 119 -6.51 11.98 13.27
N LYS A 120 -5.70 11.06 12.75
CA LYS A 120 -4.26 10.94 13.00
C LYS A 120 -3.42 11.71 11.98
N ASN A 121 -4.03 12.63 11.23
CA ASN A 121 -3.36 13.44 10.21
C ASN A 121 -2.72 12.64 9.06
N SER A 122 -3.20 11.42 8.80
CA SER A 122 -2.80 10.70 7.59
C SER A 122 -3.34 11.42 6.36
N LEU A 123 -2.42 11.95 5.55
CA LEU A 123 -2.74 12.74 4.36
C LEU A 123 -3.56 11.94 3.34
N ASP A 124 -3.19 10.67 3.10
CA ASP A 124 -3.92 9.80 2.18
C ASP A 124 -5.36 9.56 2.66
N CYS A 125 -5.54 9.40 3.99
CA CYS A 125 -6.86 9.26 4.58
C CYS A 125 -7.69 10.53 4.46
N GLN A 126 -7.12 11.69 4.81
CA GLN A 126 -7.81 12.99 4.76
C GLN A 126 -8.22 13.35 3.33
N THR A 127 -7.31 13.23 2.37
CA THR A 127 -7.57 13.56 0.95
C THR A 127 -8.61 12.62 0.33
N THR A 128 -8.56 11.33 0.68
CA THR A 128 -9.53 10.35 0.19
C THR A 128 -10.91 10.56 0.82
N LEU A 129 -10.98 10.82 2.14
CA LEU A 129 -12.22 11.10 2.84
C LEU A 129 -12.88 12.40 2.34
N GLU A 130 -12.08 13.44 2.08
CA GLU A 130 -12.54 14.69 1.47
C GLU A 130 -13.23 14.42 0.12
N LYS A 131 -12.57 13.64 -0.75
CA LYS A 131 -13.06 13.30 -2.08
C LYS A 131 -14.35 12.48 -2.02
N ILE A 132 -14.41 11.47 -1.14
CA ILE A 132 -15.60 10.64 -0.91
C ILE A 132 -16.79 11.52 -0.50
N LEU A 133 -16.61 12.37 0.51
CA LEU A 133 -17.68 13.24 1.01
C LEU A 133 -18.15 14.25 -0.04
N ARG A 134 -17.23 14.73 -0.88
CA ARG A 134 -17.59 15.68 -1.94
C ARG A 134 -18.42 15.06 -3.05
N LYS A 135 -18.04 13.85 -3.45
CA LYS A 135 -18.62 13.17 -4.61
C LYS A 135 -19.79 12.28 -4.22
N GLY A 136 -19.89 11.88 -2.95
CA GLY A 136 -20.91 10.97 -2.45
C GLY A 136 -20.60 9.50 -2.74
N TYR A 137 -19.32 9.13 -2.85
CA TYR A 137 -18.97 7.75 -3.18
C TYR A 137 -19.34 6.81 -2.04
N GLY A 138 -20.37 6.01 -2.23
CA GLY A 138 -20.88 5.03 -1.26
C GLY A 138 -21.41 5.67 0.03
N VAL A 139 -21.52 6.99 0.10
CA VAL A 139 -22.01 7.72 1.27
C VAL A 139 -22.85 8.90 0.81
N GLU A 140 -23.69 9.40 1.70
CA GLU A 140 -24.37 10.67 1.44
C GLU A 140 -23.33 11.79 1.20
N LYS A 141 -23.49 12.49 0.08
CA LYS A 141 -22.67 13.65 -0.26
C LYS A 141 -22.78 14.71 0.83
N ASN A 142 -21.64 15.15 1.36
CA ASN A 142 -21.56 16.17 2.40
C ASN A 142 -20.45 17.17 2.10
N THR A 143 -20.79 18.20 1.32
CA THR A 143 -19.84 19.24 0.90
C THR A 143 -19.32 20.06 2.06
N ALA A 144 -20.14 20.34 3.09
CA ALA A 144 -19.70 21.12 4.25
C ALA A 144 -18.59 20.40 5.05
N LYS A 145 -18.74 19.10 5.34
CA LYS A 145 -17.68 18.32 5.98
C LYS A 145 -16.45 18.19 5.10
N SER A 146 -16.65 18.06 3.79
CA SER A 146 -15.57 18.02 2.81
C SER A 146 -14.78 19.34 2.77
N ASP A 147 -15.44 20.50 2.79
CA ASP A 147 -14.80 21.83 2.83
C ASP A 147 -14.04 22.06 4.16
N SER A 148 -14.57 21.53 5.27
CA SER A 148 -13.86 21.54 6.56
C SER A 148 -12.56 20.74 6.53
N LEU A 149 -12.60 19.50 6.00
CA LEU A 149 -11.41 18.67 5.78
C LEU A 149 -10.40 19.34 4.84
N TYR A 150 -10.87 19.96 3.76
CA TYR A 150 -10.03 20.71 2.84
C TYR A 150 -9.29 21.86 3.53
N SER A 151 -9.97 22.60 4.42
CA SER A 151 -9.36 23.73 5.15
C SER A 151 -8.26 23.29 6.12
N ILE A 152 -8.34 22.07 6.64
CA ILE A 152 -7.30 21.45 7.47
C ILE A 152 -6.09 21.11 6.60
N LEU A 153 -6.33 20.42 5.47
CA LEU A 153 -5.30 20.03 4.50
C LEU A 153 -4.48 21.22 3.98
N GLU A 154 -5.13 22.37 3.77
CA GLU A 154 -4.49 23.61 3.31
C GLU A 154 -3.44 24.13 4.28
N LYS A 155 -3.71 23.99 5.58
CA LYS A 155 -2.87 24.51 6.65
C LYS A 155 -1.75 23.55 7.02
N ASP A 156 -1.99 22.24 6.95
CA ASP A 156 -1.15 21.24 7.61
C ASP A 156 0.07 20.78 6.81
N SER A 157 0.11 20.86 5.47
CA SER A 157 1.29 20.37 4.73
C SER A 157 1.49 20.96 3.34
N ALA A 158 2.76 20.98 2.89
CA ALA A 158 3.12 21.35 1.52
C ALA A 158 2.45 20.44 0.47
N ILE A 159 2.31 19.14 0.78
CA ILE A 159 1.63 18.18 -0.09
C ILE A 159 0.12 18.44 -0.12
N GLY A 160 -0.48 18.81 1.02
CA GLY A 160 -1.86 19.27 1.10
C GLY A 160 -2.11 20.48 0.20
N ARG A 161 -1.19 21.46 0.19
CA ARG A 161 -1.26 22.61 -0.73
C ARG A 161 -1.19 22.21 -2.21
N ILE A 162 -0.28 21.30 -2.58
CA ILE A 162 -0.19 20.80 -3.97
C ILE A 162 -1.49 20.08 -4.39
N TYR A 163 -2.05 19.26 -3.50
CA TYR A 163 -3.34 18.60 -3.74
C TYR A 163 -4.45 19.63 -4.02
N ILE A 164 -4.49 20.69 -3.22
CA ILE A 164 -5.44 21.79 -3.33
C ILE A 164 -5.29 22.55 -4.66
N GLU A 165 -4.07 22.90 -5.04
CA GLU A 165 -3.81 23.60 -6.31
C GLU A 165 -4.31 22.79 -7.51
N ASN A 166 -3.99 21.50 -7.56
CA ASN A 166 -4.43 20.60 -8.63
C ASN A 166 -5.96 20.51 -8.72
N ARG A 167 -6.61 20.44 -7.57
CA ARG A 167 -8.07 20.38 -7.47
C ARG A 167 -8.73 21.69 -7.96
N ASN A 168 -8.20 22.84 -7.54
CA ASN A 168 -8.72 24.15 -7.96
C ASN A 168 -8.53 24.37 -9.47
N ASN A 169 -7.41 23.91 -10.02
CA ASN A 169 -7.17 23.93 -11.47
C ASN A 169 -8.17 23.04 -12.22
N LYS A 170 -8.44 21.82 -11.73
CA LYS A 170 -9.46 20.95 -12.34
C LYS A 170 -10.85 21.58 -12.31
N SER A 171 -11.25 22.19 -11.19
CA SER A 171 -12.55 22.88 -11.12
C SER A 171 -12.65 24.08 -12.06
N LYS A 172 -11.54 24.78 -12.36
CA LYS A 172 -11.52 25.86 -13.35
C LYS A 172 -11.71 25.32 -14.76
N ILE A 173 -11.04 24.22 -15.10
CA ILE A 173 -11.20 23.56 -16.40
C ILE A 173 -12.63 23.07 -16.60
N ASP A 174 -13.20 22.39 -15.61
CA ASP A 174 -14.58 21.89 -15.67
C ASP A 174 -15.58 23.04 -15.88
N LYS A 175 -15.30 24.26 -15.42
CA LYS A 175 -16.17 25.44 -15.63
C LYS A 175 -16.03 26.12 -17.01
N ILE A 176 -14.99 25.79 -17.77
CA ILE A 176 -14.74 26.34 -19.12
C ILE A 176 -15.32 25.41 -20.19
N VAL A 177 -15.49 24.12 -19.87
CA VAL A 177 -15.90 23.07 -20.81
C VAL A 177 -17.43 22.86 -20.85
N PHE A 178 -18.19 23.57 -20.01
CA PHE A 178 -19.66 23.65 -20.02
C PHE A 178 -20.12 25.11 -20.15
#